data_AF-A0A935AYI6-F1
#
_entry.id   AF-A0A935AYI6-F1
#
_cell.length_a   1.000
_cell.length_b   1.000
_cell.length_c   1.000
_cell.angle_alpha   90.00
_cell.angle_beta   90.00
_cell.angle_gamma   90.00
#
_symmetry.space_group_name_H-M   'P 1'
#
loop_
_entity.id
_entity.type
_entity.pdbx_description
1 polymer ?
#
loop_
_entity_poly.entity_id
_entity_poly.type
_entity_poly.pdbx_seq_one_letter_code
_entity_poly.pdbx_strand_id
1 'polypeptide(L)'
;MKKTLSVALLLLGSAAMAQLPPGESTAWRSVDCDHACLSQLVRDYMAALGKRDASSLKQASVVRFTENNVELPFGREGMWATTTAVAPTGLVAADAEMGQAAWLGTAEENGRPVYFALRIGVRDGAIAEAETVVVRNTGLPLPFADVTKVVHDPTFNDILPPEQRRSRERLRAVADGYFNTVELNDGHVFTPFDPDCGRLENGILTTATATGGGNAGAISPGCEAQFKLGIYRINKRIRERRYPLIDVERGVVVATGFFDHANEFDRYKLTDGREMRTALKWPNSISLIEAFRIRDSKIHRIEAVFSYVPHRMHNPFHDYLPPLPPRPEDPAAMKARCDKACLLATGDAFMTALAAQKPAAVPWANEVKFTENGVGIPVGEGIWGSIRGKSDFGLRVADAAAGTYAWYGLIYDHDAPAYAGVRLTMRGNRVAEAEVIVARERNPGPWADPKQFRIDPRLEAVLAKGDRASRRQLIAAAQGYAASVERNDGTLRARFAPGCDRIENGQLVSRGDVGSIGLVKSPGQYAQGCEAQLKMGLYHPVDRVRGRRVLAVDEERGLVMMASIADFGLARRQYTLTDGRSVESDRHHAMSRELFEVYKVVGGRIEAIQAVSVDQPFGMPVAW
;
A
#
# COMPACT_ATOMS: atom_id res chain seq x y z
N MET A 1 19.31 -41.99 -89.01
CA MET A 1 18.22 -42.23 -88.04
C MET A 1 18.79 -42.79 -86.74
N LYS A 2 19.03 -41.96 -85.73
CA LYS A 2 19.33 -42.42 -84.36
C LYS A 2 18.64 -41.48 -83.37
N LYS A 3 17.75 -42.06 -82.56
CA LYS A 3 17.01 -41.41 -81.47
C LYS A 3 17.98 -41.10 -80.34
N THR A 4 17.98 -39.87 -79.84
CA THR A 4 18.68 -39.46 -78.62
C THR A 4 17.65 -39.25 -77.51
N LEU A 5 17.85 -39.96 -76.40
CA LEU A 5 17.05 -39.89 -75.17
C LEU A 5 17.24 -38.53 -74.47
N SER A 6 16.14 -37.94 -74.02
CA SER A 6 16.14 -36.87 -73.02
C SER A 6 16.25 -37.47 -71.61
N VAL A 7 17.24 -37.03 -70.84
CA VAL A 7 17.33 -37.27 -69.39
C VAL A 7 16.83 -36.00 -68.69
N ALA A 8 15.76 -36.12 -67.92
CA ALA A 8 15.25 -35.07 -67.04
C ALA A 8 15.97 -35.16 -65.69
N LEU A 9 16.62 -34.06 -65.28
CA LEU A 9 17.23 -33.94 -63.95
C LEU A 9 16.26 -33.14 -63.05
N LEU A 10 15.63 -33.83 -62.09
CA LEU A 10 14.83 -33.22 -61.02
C LEU A 10 15.78 -32.67 -59.94
N LEU A 11 15.86 -31.34 -59.83
CA LEU A 11 16.48 -30.66 -58.69
C LEU A 11 15.42 -30.43 -57.61
N LEU A 12 15.45 -31.28 -56.57
CA LEU A 12 14.76 -31.05 -55.30
C LEU A 12 15.53 -29.97 -54.52
N GLY A 13 15.07 -28.72 -54.59
CA GLY A 13 15.56 -27.66 -53.71
C GLY A 13 14.92 -27.78 -52.32
N SER A 14 15.61 -28.41 -51.39
CA SER A 14 15.29 -28.32 -49.95
C SER A 14 15.67 -26.93 -49.44
N ALA A 15 14.68 -26.09 -49.17
CA ALA A 15 14.88 -24.86 -48.41
C ALA A 15 15.29 -25.24 -46.98
N ALA A 16 16.59 -25.09 -46.66
CA ALA A 16 17.07 -25.18 -45.31
C ALA A 16 16.51 -23.99 -44.51
N MET A 17 15.47 -24.23 -43.70
CA MET A 17 15.09 -23.28 -42.66
C MET A 17 16.18 -23.30 -41.59
N ALA A 18 16.92 -22.19 -41.47
CA ALA A 18 17.86 -22.00 -40.38
C ALA A 18 17.09 -21.93 -39.06
N GLN A 19 17.10 -23.01 -38.29
CA GLN A 19 16.62 -23.03 -36.92
C GLN A 19 17.75 -22.57 -36.00
N LEU A 20 17.49 -21.56 -35.16
CA LEU A 20 18.39 -21.14 -34.10
C LEU A 20 18.58 -22.29 -33.08
N PRO A 21 19.76 -22.39 -32.44
CA PRO A 21 19.98 -23.33 -31.36
C PRO A 21 18.97 -23.14 -30.22
N PRO A 22 18.57 -24.21 -29.50
CA PRO A 22 17.74 -24.07 -28.31
C PRO A 22 18.41 -23.16 -27.28
N GLY A 23 17.76 -22.06 -26.92
CA GLY A 23 18.27 -21.10 -25.92
C GLY A 23 18.81 -19.79 -26.48
N GLU A 24 18.89 -19.61 -27.81
CA GLU A 24 19.24 -18.32 -28.42
C GLU A 24 17.99 -17.61 -28.93
N SER A 25 17.84 -16.33 -28.59
CA SER A 25 16.83 -15.43 -29.17
C SER A 25 17.51 -14.38 -30.03
N THR A 26 16.89 -13.98 -31.15
CA THR A 26 17.43 -12.88 -31.95
C THR A 26 17.21 -11.56 -31.23
N ALA A 27 18.15 -10.61 -31.40
CA ALA A 27 18.01 -9.25 -30.89
C ALA A 27 16.86 -8.47 -31.56
N TRP A 28 16.32 -8.97 -32.67
CA TRP A 28 15.20 -8.40 -33.42
C TRP A 28 13.91 -9.12 -33.03
N ARG A 29 13.10 -8.51 -32.16
CA ARG A 29 11.74 -8.99 -31.91
C ARG A 29 10.85 -8.56 -33.08
N SER A 30 10.11 -9.49 -33.69
CA SER A 30 9.00 -9.10 -34.55
C SER A 30 8.00 -8.32 -33.71
N VAL A 31 7.64 -7.11 -34.16
CA VAL A 31 6.57 -6.34 -33.52
C VAL A 31 5.25 -6.98 -33.95
N ASP A 32 4.75 -7.92 -33.14
CA ASP A 32 3.53 -8.66 -33.43
C ASP A 32 2.25 -7.84 -33.17
N CYS A 33 2.39 -6.64 -32.59
CA CYS A 33 1.27 -5.78 -32.21
C CYS A 33 1.71 -4.31 -32.31
N ASP A 34 1.14 -3.58 -33.26
CA ASP A 34 1.36 -2.15 -33.45
C ASP A 34 0.60 -1.29 -32.42
N HIS A 35 0.71 0.04 -32.52
CA HIS A 35 0.03 0.98 -31.63
C HIS A 35 -1.49 0.73 -31.57
N ALA A 36 -2.13 0.46 -32.71
CA ALA A 36 -3.58 0.26 -32.78
C ALA A 36 -4.00 -1.05 -32.09
N CYS A 37 -3.26 -2.13 -32.35
CA CYS A 37 -3.41 -3.42 -31.69
C CYS A 37 -3.26 -3.30 -30.16
N LEU A 38 -2.19 -2.64 -29.69
CA LEU A 38 -1.93 -2.43 -28.26
C LEU A 38 -3.01 -1.58 -27.58
N SER A 39 -3.44 -0.52 -28.25
CA SER A 39 -4.54 0.33 -27.79
C SER A 39 -5.86 -0.45 -27.70
N GLN A 40 -6.08 -1.41 -28.59
CA GLN A 40 -7.26 -2.27 -28.54
C GLN A 40 -7.22 -3.23 -27.35
N LEU A 41 -6.07 -3.86 -27.06
CA LEU A 41 -5.92 -4.74 -25.90
C LEU A 41 -6.21 -4.02 -24.57
N VAL A 42 -5.86 -2.74 -24.46
CA VAL A 42 -6.21 -1.90 -23.30
C VAL A 42 -7.72 -1.68 -23.21
N ARG A 43 -8.40 -1.39 -24.32
CA ARG A 43 -9.87 -1.24 -24.33
C ARG A 43 -10.57 -2.55 -24.01
N ASP A 44 -10.05 -3.67 -24.52
CA ASP A 44 -10.56 -5.01 -24.21
C ASP A 44 -10.39 -5.32 -22.72
N TYR A 45 -9.25 -4.94 -22.11
CA TYR A 45 -9.04 -5.02 -20.65
C TYR A 45 -10.14 -4.27 -19.90
N MET A 46 -10.41 -3.01 -20.25
CA MET A 46 -11.44 -2.22 -19.58
C MET A 46 -12.83 -2.83 -19.76
N ALA A 47 -13.16 -3.32 -20.96
CA ALA A 47 -14.42 -3.99 -21.22
C ALA A 47 -14.58 -5.30 -20.43
N ALA A 48 -13.51 -6.08 -20.30
CA ALA A 48 -13.47 -7.30 -19.48
C ALA A 48 -13.61 -6.97 -17.99
N LEU A 49 -12.93 -5.92 -17.51
CA LEU A 49 -13.03 -5.44 -16.12
C LEU A 49 -14.46 -5.03 -15.77
N GLY A 50 -15.14 -4.30 -16.65
CA GLY A 50 -16.56 -3.93 -16.48
C GLY A 50 -17.51 -5.12 -16.41
N LYS A 51 -17.13 -6.27 -17.00
CA LYS A 51 -17.87 -7.54 -16.92
C LYS A 51 -17.39 -8.45 -15.79
N ARG A 52 -16.32 -8.07 -15.07
CA ARG A 52 -15.60 -8.93 -14.11
C ARG A 52 -15.17 -10.27 -14.70
N ASP A 53 -14.77 -10.29 -15.97
CA ASP A 53 -14.43 -11.51 -16.70
C ASP A 53 -13.11 -11.39 -17.48
N ALA A 54 -12.00 -11.65 -16.78
CA ALA A 54 -10.67 -11.68 -17.39
C ALA A 54 -10.47 -12.83 -18.39
N SER A 55 -11.31 -13.88 -18.36
CA SER A 55 -11.16 -15.03 -19.28
C SER A 55 -11.45 -14.66 -20.74
N SER A 56 -12.15 -13.54 -20.96
CA SER A 56 -12.40 -12.97 -22.28
C SER A 56 -11.17 -12.30 -22.93
N LEU A 57 -10.08 -12.10 -22.17
CA LEU A 57 -8.88 -11.43 -22.67
C LEU A 57 -7.95 -12.37 -23.42
N LYS A 58 -7.27 -11.84 -24.44
CA LYS A 58 -6.08 -12.49 -24.99
C LYS A 58 -4.91 -12.31 -24.01
N GLN A 59 -4.72 -13.32 -23.16
CA GLN A 59 -3.79 -13.30 -22.04
C GLN A 59 -2.83 -14.50 -22.07
N ALA A 60 -1.65 -14.33 -21.47
CA ALA A 60 -0.72 -15.42 -21.22
C ALA A 60 -1.29 -16.41 -20.20
N SER A 61 -0.69 -17.61 -20.09
CA SER A 61 -1.09 -18.63 -19.10
C SER A 61 -0.90 -18.15 -17.66
N VAL A 62 0.07 -17.26 -17.44
CA VAL A 62 0.31 -16.56 -16.18
C VAL A 62 0.43 -15.07 -16.49
N VAL A 63 -0.42 -14.27 -15.84
CA VAL A 63 -0.36 -12.81 -15.91
C VAL A 63 0.15 -12.29 -14.57
N ARG A 64 1.26 -11.55 -14.58
CA ARG A 64 1.72 -10.84 -13.39
C ARG A 64 0.85 -9.61 -13.16
N PHE A 65 0.11 -9.57 -12.06
CA PHE A 65 -0.87 -8.52 -11.78
C PHE A 65 -0.62 -7.84 -10.45
N THR A 66 -0.65 -6.50 -10.44
CA THR A 66 -0.66 -5.73 -9.20
C THR A 66 -1.75 -4.68 -9.18
N GLU A 67 -2.37 -4.46 -8.01
CA GLU A 67 -3.20 -3.30 -7.72
C GLU A 67 -2.60 -2.52 -6.55
N ASN A 68 -2.37 -1.21 -6.73
CA ASN A 68 -1.73 -0.35 -5.72
C ASN A 68 -0.42 -0.98 -5.17
N ASN A 69 0.36 -1.55 -6.08
CA ASN A 69 1.65 -2.24 -5.83
C ASN A 69 1.57 -3.50 -4.97
N VAL A 70 0.38 -4.05 -4.72
CA VAL A 70 0.24 -5.39 -4.16
C VAL A 70 0.05 -6.38 -5.30
N GLU A 71 0.86 -7.44 -5.33
CA GLU A 71 0.66 -8.54 -6.28
C GLU A 71 -0.57 -9.36 -5.89
N LEU A 72 -1.52 -9.49 -6.82
CA LEU A 72 -2.82 -10.14 -6.59
C LEU A 72 -3.10 -11.18 -7.67
N PRO A 73 -3.96 -12.18 -7.40
CA PRO A 73 -4.46 -13.09 -8.42
C PRO A 73 -5.18 -12.33 -9.55
N PHE A 74 -4.68 -12.47 -10.78
CA PHE A 74 -5.27 -11.83 -11.95
C PHE A 74 -6.72 -12.28 -12.18
N GLY A 75 -7.61 -11.33 -12.47
CA GLY A 75 -9.00 -11.61 -12.85
C GLY A 75 -9.95 -12.00 -11.71
N ARG A 76 -9.51 -11.98 -10.44
CA ARG A 76 -10.34 -12.46 -9.31
C ARG A 76 -10.41 -11.53 -8.10
N GLU A 77 -9.38 -10.74 -7.85
CA GLU A 77 -9.24 -9.91 -6.64
C GLU A 77 -9.09 -8.42 -6.98
N GLY A 78 -9.23 -7.55 -5.97
CA GLY A 78 -9.22 -6.09 -6.16
C GLY A 78 -10.37 -5.62 -7.05
N MET A 79 -10.08 -4.70 -7.97
CA MET A 79 -11.06 -4.17 -8.93
C MET A 79 -11.74 -5.26 -9.77
N TRP A 80 -11.09 -6.41 -10.04
CA TRP A 80 -11.75 -7.51 -10.74
C TRP A 80 -12.95 -8.09 -9.98
N ALA A 81 -12.93 -8.03 -8.65
CA ALA A 81 -14.03 -8.48 -7.81
C ALA A 81 -15.10 -7.39 -7.59
N THR A 82 -14.69 -6.12 -7.58
CA THR A 82 -15.49 -5.02 -7.04
C THR A 82 -16.01 -4.03 -8.09
N THR A 83 -15.50 -4.04 -9.32
CA THR A 83 -15.88 -3.09 -10.39
C THR A 83 -17.37 -3.19 -10.71
N THR A 84 -18.12 -2.10 -10.69
CA THR A 84 -19.53 -2.06 -11.13
C THR A 84 -19.72 -1.35 -12.46
N ALA A 85 -18.80 -0.47 -12.83
CA ALA A 85 -18.77 0.20 -14.13
C ALA A 85 -17.34 0.64 -14.49
N VAL A 86 -17.10 0.90 -15.78
CA VAL A 86 -15.84 1.45 -16.30
C VAL A 86 -16.13 2.61 -17.22
N ALA A 87 -15.21 3.58 -17.31
CA ALA A 87 -15.35 4.66 -18.28
C ALA A 87 -15.28 4.12 -19.72
N PRO A 88 -16.10 4.63 -20.65
CA PRO A 88 -16.08 4.20 -22.06
C PRO A 88 -14.83 4.68 -22.81
N THR A 89 -14.17 5.73 -22.29
CA THR A 89 -13.01 6.40 -22.88
C THR A 89 -12.03 6.83 -21.79
N GLY A 90 -10.76 6.96 -22.15
CA GLY A 90 -9.69 7.43 -21.28
C GLY A 90 -8.47 7.83 -22.12
N LEU A 91 -7.43 8.35 -21.48
CA LEU A 91 -6.14 8.57 -22.12
C LEU A 91 -5.51 7.20 -22.40
N VAL A 92 -5.24 6.91 -23.68
CA VAL A 92 -4.53 5.71 -24.12
C VAL A 92 -3.17 6.08 -24.67
N ALA A 93 -2.14 5.35 -24.26
CA ALA A 93 -0.81 5.42 -24.85
C ALA A 93 -0.33 4.02 -25.19
N ALA A 94 0.45 3.86 -26.25
CA ALA A 94 1.03 2.58 -26.63
C ALA A 94 2.46 2.73 -27.19
N ASP A 95 3.27 1.73 -26.91
CA ASP A 95 4.66 1.62 -27.34
C ASP A 95 4.85 0.25 -27.98
N ALA A 96 4.84 0.26 -29.32
CA ALA A 96 4.97 -0.94 -30.14
C ALA A 96 6.36 -1.57 -30.04
N GLU A 97 7.40 -0.79 -29.76
CA GLU A 97 8.78 -1.28 -29.64
C GLU A 97 8.94 -2.17 -28.39
N MET A 98 8.32 -1.77 -27.28
CA MET A 98 8.41 -2.50 -26.01
C MET A 98 7.21 -3.42 -25.73
N GLY A 99 6.17 -3.37 -26.56
CA GLY A 99 4.91 -4.09 -26.35
C GLY A 99 4.24 -3.65 -25.05
N GLN A 100 4.06 -2.34 -24.87
CA GLN A 100 3.52 -1.75 -23.64
C GLN A 100 2.37 -0.81 -23.99
N ALA A 101 1.34 -0.79 -23.15
CA ALA A 101 0.22 0.13 -23.34
C ALA A 101 -0.34 0.57 -21.99
N ALA A 102 -0.94 1.75 -21.95
CA ALA A 102 -1.49 2.33 -20.74
C ALA A 102 -2.87 2.94 -20.96
N TRP A 103 -3.64 2.99 -19.87
CA TRP A 103 -4.90 3.69 -19.74
C TRP A 103 -4.88 4.56 -18.50
N LEU A 104 -5.22 5.84 -18.61
CA LEU A 104 -5.56 6.69 -17.47
C LEU A 104 -7.02 7.14 -17.64
N GLY A 105 -7.84 6.94 -16.62
CA GLY A 105 -9.26 7.28 -16.66
C GLY A 105 -9.95 6.99 -15.35
N THR A 106 -11.20 6.55 -15.43
CA THR A 106 -12.06 6.32 -14.25
C THR A 106 -12.80 4.99 -14.32
N ALA A 107 -13.25 4.53 -13.17
CA ALA A 107 -14.12 3.36 -13.03
C ALA A 107 -15.07 3.56 -11.84
N GLU A 108 -15.91 2.58 -11.58
CA GLU A 108 -16.78 2.52 -10.41
C GLU A 108 -16.52 1.22 -9.65
N GLU A 109 -16.35 1.32 -8.33
CA GLU A 109 -16.14 0.22 -7.41
C GLU A 109 -17.32 0.12 -6.44
N ASN A 110 -18.14 -0.93 -6.56
CA ASN A 110 -19.35 -1.13 -5.75
C ASN A 110 -20.22 0.13 -5.58
N GLY A 111 -20.52 0.82 -6.68
CA GLY A 111 -21.32 2.04 -6.69
C GLY A 111 -20.56 3.32 -6.32
N ARG A 112 -19.23 3.26 -6.13
CA ARG A 112 -18.40 4.43 -5.79
C ARG A 112 -17.44 4.78 -6.93
N PRO A 113 -17.40 6.05 -7.35
CA PRO A 113 -16.45 6.49 -8.37
C PRO A 113 -14.99 6.41 -7.91
N VAL A 114 -14.09 5.98 -8.79
CA VAL A 114 -12.63 5.92 -8.57
C VAL A 114 -11.86 6.45 -9.79
N TYR A 115 -10.66 7.02 -9.57
CA TYR A 115 -9.68 7.13 -10.66
C TYR A 115 -8.95 5.81 -10.82
N PHE A 116 -8.67 5.45 -12.07
CA PHE A 116 -8.10 4.17 -12.44
C PHE A 116 -7.03 4.38 -13.50
N ALA A 117 -5.81 3.95 -13.20
CA ALA A 117 -4.76 3.83 -14.19
C ALA A 117 -4.30 2.38 -14.32
N LEU A 118 -3.94 2.02 -15.55
CA LEU A 118 -3.50 0.69 -15.93
C LEU A 118 -2.29 0.82 -16.85
N ARG A 119 -1.31 -0.06 -16.66
CA ARG A 119 -0.29 -0.39 -17.65
C ARG A 119 -0.33 -1.90 -17.92
N ILE A 120 -0.40 -2.28 -19.18
CA ILE A 120 -0.26 -3.67 -19.62
C ILE A 120 1.07 -3.90 -20.33
N GLY A 121 1.64 -5.08 -20.11
CA GLY A 121 2.76 -5.60 -20.86
C GLY A 121 2.30 -6.75 -21.75
N VAL A 122 2.61 -6.66 -23.05
CA VAL A 122 2.18 -7.62 -24.07
C VAL A 122 3.38 -8.40 -24.59
N ARG A 123 3.25 -9.72 -24.64
CA ARG A 123 4.25 -10.66 -25.16
C ARG A 123 3.53 -11.66 -26.05
N ASP A 124 4.09 -11.92 -27.24
CA ASP A 124 3.49 -12.82 -28.25
C ASP A 124 2.01 -12.47 -28.56
N GLY A 125 1.72 -11.16 -28.57
CA GLY A 125 0.40 -10.59 -28.77
C GLY A 125 -0.61 -10.87 -27.65
N ALA A 126 -0.21 -11.36 -26.48
CA ALA A 126 -1.06 -11.62 -25.32
C ALA A 126 -0.62 -10.79 -24.10
N ILE A 127 -1.59 -10.41 -23.25
CA ILE A 127 -1.31 -9.70 -21.99
C ILE A 127 -0.56 -10.64 -21.04
N ALA A 128 0.68 -10.30 -20.70
CA ALA A 128 1.53 -11.04 -19.76
C ALA A 128 1.70 -10.32 -18.41
N GLU A 129 1.44 -9.01 -18.38
CA GLU A 129 1.54 -8.20 -17.17
C GLU A 129 0.43 -7.16 -17.14
N ALA A 130 -0.06 -6.83 -15.94
CA ALA A 130 -0.99 -5.74 -15.68
C ALA A 130 -0.63 -5.06 -14.36
N GLU A 131 -0.46 -3.73 -14.37
CA GLU A 131 -0.18 -2.92 -13.20
C GLU A 131 -1.25 -1.83 -13.08
N THR A 132 -2.00 -1.81 -11.98
CA THR A 132 -3.06 -0.84 -11.75
C THR A 132 -2.79 0.04 -10.54
N VAL A 133 -3.17 1.31 -10.66
CA VAL A 133 -3.29 2.26 -9.55
C VAL A 133 -4.74 2.70 -9.48
N VAL A 134 -5.35 2.50 -8.31
CA VAL A 134 -6.77 2.76 -8.04
C VAL A 134 -6.86 3.76 -6.91
N VAL A 135 -7.46 4.91 -7.22
CA VAL A 135 -7.56 6.04 -6.30
C VAL A 135 -9.00 6.14 -5.83
N ARG A 136 -9.15 6.05 -4.51
CA ARG A 136 -10.43 6.07 -3.81
C ARG A 136 -10.52 7.34 -2.98
N ASN A 137 -11.71 7.92 -2.88
CA ASN A 137 -11.92 9.06 -2.00
C ASN A 137 -12.06 8.57 -0.54
N THR A 138 -10.95 8.59 0.20
CA THR A 138 -10.89 8.15 1.60
C THR A 138 -11.03 9.30 2.61
N GLY A 139 -11.21 10.54 2.13
CA GLY A 139 -11.18 11.75 2.96
C GLY A 139 -9.78 12.21 3.36
N LEU A 140 -8.73 11.48 2.99
CA LEU A 140 -7.35 11.92 3.14
C LEU A 140 -7.04 13.09 2.19
N PRO A 141 -6.12 14.01 2.57
CA PRO A 141 -5.76 15.14 1.71
C PRO A 141 -4.98 14.64 0.49
N LEU A 142 -5.67 14.40 -0.62
CA LEU A 142 -5.07 14.21 -1.94
C LEU A 142 -5.93 14.88 -3.03
N PRO A 143 -5.37 15.22 -4.20
CA PRO A 143 -6.17 15.63 -5.34
C PRO A 143 -7.20 14.54 -5.68
N PHE A 144 -8.48 14.90 -5.71
CA PHE A 144 -9.57 14.01 -6.13
C PHE A 144 -10.72 14.87 -6.66
N ALA A 145 -10.81 15.04 -7.98
CA ALA A 145 -11.92 15.78 -8.58
C ALA A 145 -13.17 14.91 -8.73
N ASP A 146 -14.29 15.56 -9.06
CA ASP A 146 -15.50 14.89 -9.55
C ASP A 146 -15.17 14.03 -10.77
N VAL A 147 -15.14 12.70 -10.59
CA VAL A 147 -14.69 11.77 -11.63
C VAL A 147 -15.55 11.82 -12.90
N THR A 148 -16.79 12.31 -12.80
CA THR A 148 -17.73 12.39 -13.93
C THR A 148 -17.40 13.53 -14.89
N LYS A 149 -16.45 14.40 -14.51
CA LYS A 149 -16.07 15.61 -15.24
C LYS A 149 -14.61 15.61 -15.71
N VAL A 150 -13.90 14.50 -15.57
CA VAL A 150 -12.52 14.41 -16.05
C VAL A 150 -12.49 14.59 -17.56
N VAL A 151 -11.59 15.45 -18.04
CA VAL A 151 -11.33 15.66 -19.47
C VAL A 151 -9.85 15.48 -19.71
N HIS A 152 -9.51 14.46 -20.50
CA HIS A 152 -8.14 14.20 -20.92
C HIS A 152 -7.74 15.19 -22.02
N ASP A 153 -6.49 15.63 -22.02
CA ASP A 153 -6.01 16.51 -23.07
C ASP A 153 -5.91 15.74 -24.41
N PRO A 154 -6.59 16.18 -25.49
CA PRO A 154 -6.63 15.42 -26.73
C PRO A 154 -5.26 15.32 -27.41
N THR A 155 -4.33 16.23 -27.09
CA THR A 155 -3.00 16.26 -27.70
C THR A 155 -2.17 15.03 -27.39
N PHE A 156 -2.51 14.23 -26.37
CA PHE A 156 -1.87 12.93 -26.15
C PHE A 156 -2.01 11.99 -27.37
N ASN A 157 -3.05 12.13 -28.19
CA ASN A 157 -3.29 11.31 -29.38
C ASN A 157 -2.59 11.83 -30.64
N ASP A 158 -2.16 13.09 -30.64
CA ASP A 158 -1.64 13.74 -31.84
C ASP A 158 -0.27 13.18 -32.21
N ILE A 159 -0.07 12.88 -33.49
CA ILE A 159 1.24 12.56 -34.04
C ILE A 159 2.06 13.84 -34.12
N LEU A 160 3.25 13.86 -33.52
CA LEU A 160 4.13 15.02 -33.60
C LEU A 160 4.71 15.17 -35.00
N PRO A 161 4.91 16.42 -35.49
CA PRO A 161 5.77 16.68 -36.62
C PRO A 161 7.19 16.12 -36.38
N PRO A 162 7.88 15.54 -37.40
CA PRO A 162 9.19 14.92 -37.21
C PRO A 162 10.22 15.79 -36.49
N GLU A 163 10.22 17.10 -36.73
CA GLU A 163 11.11 18.09 -36.12
C GLU A 163 10.84 18.33 -34.63
N GLN A 164 9.64 18.03 -34.13
CA GLN A 164 9.26 18.12 -32.72
C GLN A 164 9.52 16.82 -31.94
N ARG A 165 9.67 15.70 -32.67
CA ARG A 165 9.98 14.39 -32.08
C ARG A 165 11.40 14.38 -31.53
N ARG A 166 11.62 13.55 -30.52
CA ARG A 166 12.94 13.35 -29.91
C ARG A 166 13.19 11.86 -29.77
N SER A 167 14.46 11.48 -29.67
CA SER A 167 14.80 10.07 -29.45
C SER A 167 14.17 9.56 -28.16
N ARG A 168 14.00 8.25 -28.08
CA ARG A 168 13.49 7.54 -26.91
C ARG A 168 14.25 7.90 -25.64
N GLU A 169 15.59 7.95 -25.73
CA GLU A 169 16.48 8.31 -24.64
C GLU A 169 16.26 9.74 -24.18
N ARG A 170 16.05 10.67 -25.13
CA ARG A 170 15.80 12.07 -24.80
C ARG A 170 14.43 12.26 -24.14
N LEU A 171 13.39 11.58 -24.63
CA LEU A 171 12.06 11.59 -24.00
C LEU A 171 12.13 11.05 -22.56
N ARG A 172 12.81 9.92 -22.36
CA ARG A 172 13.09 9.38 -21.01
C ARG A 172 13.83 10.38 -20.14
N ALA A 173 14.90 11.01 -20.65
CA ALA A 173 15.70 11.96 -19.88
C ALA A 173 14.89 13.20 -19.45
N VAL A 174 13.97 13.69 -20.29
CA VAL A 174 13.07 14.81 -19.95
C VAL A 174 12.09 14.40 -18.84
N ALA A 175 11.51 13.19 -18.92
CA ALA A 175 10.62 12.66 -17.89
C ALA A 175 11.35 12.35 -16.56
N ASP A 176 12.59 11.85 -16.60
CA ASP A 176 13.40 11.67 -15.39
C ASP A 176 13.87 13.00 -14.79
N GLY A 177 14.19 13.99 -15.63
CA GLY A 177 14.45 15.36 -15.19
C GLY A 177 13.28 15.99 -14.43
N TYR A 178 12.04 15.62 -14.75
CA TYR A 178 10.87 16.02 -13.97
C TYR A 178 10.94 15.45 -12.55
N PHE A 179 11.17 14.15 -12.39
CA PHE A 179 11.29 13.56 -11.06
C PHE A 179 12.50 14.10 -10.27
N ASN A 180 13.61 14.45 -10.94
CA ASN A 180 14.71 15.17 -10.30
C ASN A 180 14.32 16.57 -9.82
N THR A 181 13.41 17.25 -10.53
CA THR A 181 12.87 18.57 -10.15
C THR A 181 11.89 18.49 -8.97
N VAL A 182 11.13 17.39 -8.91
CA VAL A 182 10.18 17.09 -7.84
C VAL A 182 10.89 16.68 -6.55
N GLU A 183 11.95 15.89 -6.64
CA GLU A 183 12.74 15.42 -5.50
C GLU A 183 13.41 16.57 -4.76
N LEU A 184 13.18 16.68 -3.45
CA LEU A 184 13.67 17.74 -2.55
C LEU A 184 13.26 19.18 -2.90
N ASN A 185 12.68 19.39 -4.08
CA ASN A 185 12.21 20.64 -4.71
C ASN A 185 12.63 21.92 -3.97
N ASP A 186 13.87 22.35 -4.22
CA ASP A 186 14.51 23.50 -3.60
C ASP A 186 14.50 24.76 -4.48
N GLY A 187 13.78 24.72 -5.61
CA GLY A 187 13.74 25.78 -6.61
C GLY A 187 14.55 25.48 -7.87
N HIS A 188 15.45 24.49 -7.83
CA HIS A 188 16.18 24.07 -9.02
C HIS A 188 15.29 23.26 -9.96
N VAL A 189 15.39 23.53 -11.26
CA VAL A 189 14.59 22.88 -12.30
C VAL A 189 15.51 22.15 -13.26
N PHE A 190 15.34 20.83 -13.38
CA PHE A 190 16.18 19.93 -14.17
C PHE A 190 15.55 19.50 -15.50
N THR A 191 14.32 19.94 -15.78
CA THR A 191 13.62 19.66 -17.04
C THR A 191 12.91 20.91 -17.57
N PRO A 192 12.90 21.15 -18.88
CA PRO A 192 12.21 22.31 -19.43
C PRO A 192 10.72 22.04 -19.58
N PHE A 193 9.90 23.06 -19.28
CA PHE A 193 8.46 23.02 -19.46
C PHE A 193 8.05 23.89 -20.65
N ASP A 194 7.00 23.48 -21.32
CA ASP A 194 6.30 24.34 -22.27
C ASP A 194 5.62 25.49 -21.48
N PRO A 195 5.60 26.74 -21.98
CA PRO A 195 4.90 27.84 -21.30
C PRO A 195 3.45 27.53 -20.96
N ASP A 196 2.78 26.74 -21.81
CA ASP A 196 1.38 26.35 -21.61
C ASP A 196 1.24 25.05 -20.80
N CYS A 197 2.27 24.62 -20.07
CA CYS A 197 2.26 23.32 -19.39
C CYS A 197 1.11 23.15 -18.38
N GLY A 198 0.40 22.02 -18.50
CA GLY A 198 -0.72 21.63 -17.65
C GLY A 198 -0.45 20.32 -16.90
N ARG A 199 -0.77 20.25 -15.59
CA ARG A 199 -0.71 19.01 -14.80
C ARG A 199 -2.06 18.63 -14.20
N LEU A 200 -2.63 17.53 -14.69
CA LEU A 200 -3.89 16.94 -14.24
C LEU A 200 -3.59 15.78 -13.27
N GLU A 201 -3.92 15.94 -11.99
CA GLU A 201 -3.70 14.93 -10.95
C GLU A 201 -5.03 14.46 -10.40
N ASN A 202 -5.38 13.18 -10.61
CA ASN A 202 -6.67 12.62 -10.18
C ASN A 202 -7.86 13.57 -10.54
N GLY A 203 -7.83 14.07 -11.78
CA GLY A 203 -8.81 15.00 -12.36
C GLY A 203 -8.74 16.45 -11.91
N ILE A 204 -7.82 16.84 -11.02
CA ILE A 204 -7.59 18.25 -10.65
C ILE A 204 -6.48 18.83 -11.53
N LEU A 205 -6.77 19.91 -12.27
CA LEU A 205 -5.74 20.66 -12.99
C LEU A 205 -4.97 21.52 -11.98
N THR A 206 -3.88 20.98 -11.45
CA THR A 206 -3.13 21.57 -10.32
C THR A 206 -2.27 22.76 -10.70
N THR A 207 -2.13 23.07 -12.00
CA THR A 207 -1.35 24.20 -12.50
C THR A 207 -2.22 25.37 -12.97
N ALA A 208 -3.53 25.19 -13.06
CA ALA A 208 -4.44 26.28 -13.39
C ALA A 208 -4.64 27.21 -12.21
N THR A 209 -4.87 28.49 -12.49
CA THR A 209 -5.30 29.46 -11.48
C THR A 209 -6.59 28.98 -10.83
N ALA A 210 -6.56 28.77 -9.53
CA ALA A 210 -7.70 28.31 -8.76
C ALA A 210 -8.09 29.34 -7.69
N THR A 211 -9.39 29.50 -7.44
CA THR A 211 -9.91 30.30 -6.33
C THR A 211 -10.21 29.38 -5.14
N GLY A 212 -9.61 29.69 -3.98
CA GLY A 212 -9.72 28.88 -2.76
C GLY A 212 -8.41 28.20 -2.36
N GLY A 213 -8.23 27.93 -1.05
CA GLY A 213 -7.03 27.28 -0.51
C GLY A 213 -7.00 25.77 -0.75
N GLY A 214 -5.80 25.18 -0.80
CA GLY A 214 -5.61 23.72 -0.82
C GLY A 214 -5.23 23.09 -2.16
N ASN A 215 -5.11 23.88 -3.25
CA ASN A 215 -4.58 23.45 -4.54
C ASN A 215 -3.26 24.19 -4.84
N ALA A 216 -2.26 23.50 -5.39
CA ALA A 216 -1.00 24.07 -5.83
C ALA A 216 -1.17 25.28 -6.77
N GLY A 217 -2.16 25.24 -7.67
CA GLY A 217 -2.45 26.30 -8.62
C GLY A 217 -2.94 27.61 -7.98
N ALA A 218 -3.52 27.54 -6.78
CA ALA A 218 -3.87 28.72 -5.99
C ALA A 218 -2.64 29.38 -5.32
N ILE A 219 -1.54 28.63 -5.15
CA ILE A 219 -0.29 29.12 -4.57
C ILE A 219 0.61 29.69 -5.67
N SER A 220 0.73 28.96 -6.78
CA SER A 220 1.50 29.34 -7.96
C SER A 220 0.93 28.64 -9.19
N PRO A 221 0.37 29.37 -10.18
CA PRO A 221 -0.07 28.76 -11.44
C PRO A 221 1.12 28.46 -12.36
N GLY A 222 1.01 27.39 -13.15
CA GLY A 222 2.01 26.93 -14.12
C GLY A 222 3.01 25.90 -13.58
N CYS A 223 3.41 24.94 -14.42
CA CYS A 223 4.31 23.85 -14.02
C CYS A 223 5.66 24.34 -13.48
N GLU A 224 6.40 25.14 -14.26
CA GLU A 224 7.75 25.57 -13.90
C GLU A 224 7.76 26.52 -12.70
N ALA A 225 6.76 27.41 -12.62
CA ALA A 225 6.65 28.39 -11.53
C ALA A 225 6.48 27.71 -10.17
N GLN A 226 5.66 26.65 -10.09
CA GLN A 226 5.48 25.87 -8.87
C GLN A 226 6.81 25.25 -8.39
N PHE A 227 7.57 24.66 -9.31
CA PHE A 227 8.86 24.06 -8.97
C PHE A 227 9.90 25.11 -8.56
N LYS A 228 9.98 26.24 -9.26
CA LYS A 228 10.85 27.37 -8.87
C LYS A 228 10.50 27.93 -7.50
N LEU A 229 9.22 27.88 -7.12
CA LEU A 229 8.76 28.34 -5.81
C LEU A 229 9.12 27.37 -4.68
N GLY A 230 9.32 26.08 -4.98
CA GLY A 230 9.70 25.06 -3.99
C GLY A 230 8.51 24.43 -3.25
N ILE A 231 7.29 24.48 -3.80
CA ILE A 231 6.08 24.00 -3.09
C ILE A 231 6.02 22.47 -2.92
N TYR A 232 6.90 21.73 -3.59
CA TYR A 232 6.97 20.27 -3.53
C TYR A 232 8.09 19.75 -2.63
N ARG A 233 8.72 20.61 -1.83
CA ARG A 233 9.84 20.25 -0.93
C ARG A 233 9.55 19.08 0.02
N ILE A 234 8.27 18.80 0.26
CA ILE A 234 7.79 17.65 1.03
C ILE A 234 8.17 16.28 0.42
N ASN A 235 8.47 16.23 -0.88
CA ASN A 235 8.88 15.03 -1.59
C ASN A 235 10.36 14.74 -1.29
N LYS A 236 10.64 13.95 -0.25
CA LYS A 236 12.01 13.63 0.17
C LYS A 236 12.78 12.88 -0.92
N ARG A 237 12.11 11.94 -1.58
CA ARG A 237 12.71 11.02 -2.54
C ARG A 237 11.67 10.54 -3.55
N ILE A 238 12.08 10.44 -4.81
CA ILE A 238 11.33 9.77 -5.87
C ILE A 238 12.08 8.50 -6.26
N ARG A 239 11.61 7.34 -5.78
CA ARG A 239 12.30 6.06 -5.93
C ARG A 239 11.61 5.13 -6.93
N GLU A 240 12.35 4.09 -7.34
CA GLU A 240 11.86 3.00 -8.20
C GLU A 240 11.21 3.50 -9.49
N ARG A 241 11.76 4.60 -10.02
CA ARG A 241 11.34 5.23 -11.27
C ARG A 241 11.51 4.25 -12.41
N ARG A 242 10.43 3.96 -13.13
CA ARG A 242 10.44 3.17 -14.36
C ARG A 242 9.73 3.94 -15.48
N TYR A 243 10.11 3.65 -16.72
CA TYR A 243 9.56 4.27 -17.93
C TYR A 243 9.11 3.16 -18.90
N PRO A 244 8.08 2.38 -18.53
CA PRO A 244 7.68 1.21 -19.29
C PRO A 244 7.25 1.56 -20.73
N LEU A 245 6.72 2.76 -20.98
CA LEU A 245 6.14 3.13 -22.27
C LEU A 245 6.73 4.45 -22.75
N ILE A 246 7.30 4.44 -23.97
CA ILE A 246 7.75 5.66 -24.67
C ILE A 246 7.26 5.58 -26.12
N ASP A 247 6.23 6.37 -26.44
CA ASP A 247 5.78 6.58 -27.82
C ASP A 247 6.56 7.76 -28.42
N VAL A 248 7.52 7.46 -29.31
CA VAL A 248 8.33 8.48 -30.00
C VAL A 248 7.52 9.29 -31.01
N GLU A 249 6.54 8.68 -31.67
CA GLU A 249 5.73 9.32 -32.71
C GLU A 249 4.82 10.40 -32.11
N ARG A 250 4.26 10.12 -30.93
CA ARG A 250 3.43 11.04 -30.15
C ARG A 250 4.24 11.81 -29.09
N GLY A 251 5.49 11.46 -28.83
CA GLY A 251 6.26 12.08 -27.75
C GLY A 251 5.60 11.88 -26.38
N VAL A 252 5.04 10.69 -26.13
CA VAL A 252 4.40 10.35 -24.85
C VAL A 252 5.31 9.42 -24.06
N VAL A 253 5.52 9.71 -22.78
CA VAL A 253 6.21 8.83 -21.84
C VAL A 253 5.26 8.50 -20.71
N VAL A 254 5.03 7.22 -20.43
CA VAL A 254 4.35 6.81 -19.19
C VAL A 254 5.40 6.29 -18.23
N ALA A 255 5.41 6.86 -17.03
CA ALA A 255 6.31 6.50 -15.95
C ALA A 255 5.54 5.98 -14.73
N THR A 256 6.23 5.20 -13.92
CA THR A 256 5.76 4.74 -12.61
C THR A 256 6.82 5.02 -11.56
N GLY A 257 6.43 5.26 -10.31
CA GLY A 257 7.38 5.41 -9.21
C GLY A 257 6.67 5.65 -7.88
N PHE A 258 7.46 5.97 -6.84
CA PHE A 258 6.91 6.42 -5.57
C PHE A 258 7.48 7.76 -5.16
N PHE A 259 6.63 8.64 -4.65
CA PHE A 259 7.09 9.83 -3.95
C PHE A 259 7.01 9.54 -2.45
N ASP A 260 8.17 9.50 -1.80
CA ASP A 260 8.26 9.28 -0.37
C ASP A 260 8.17 10.62 0.36
N HIS A 261 7.13 10.75 1.17
CA HIS A 261 6.95 11.85 2.11
C HIS A 261 7.40 11.36 3.49
N ALA A 262 8.64 11.65 3.90
CA ALA A 262 9.12 11.25 5.22
C ALA A 262 8.50 12.06 6.37
N ASN A 263 7.94 13.23 6.04
CA ASN A 263 7.29 14.11 7.00
C ASN A 263 8.18 14.40 8.23
N GLU A 264 9.44 14.75 8.01
CA GLU A 264 10.38 15.11 9.09
C GLU A 264 10.10 16.51 9.65
N PHE A 265 9.40 17.33 8.86
CA PHE A 265 8.97 18.69 9.19
C PHE A 265 7.52 18.89 8.71
N ASP A 266 6.76 19.74 9.40
CA ASP A 266 5.42 20.15 8.96
C ASP A 266 5.38 21.58 8.36
N ARG A 267 6.49 22.31 8.46
CA ARG A 267 6.70 23.68 7.96
C ARG A 267 8.03 23.82 7.23
N TYR A 268 8.07 24.64 6.19
CA TYR A 268 9.28 24.95 5.43
C TYR A 268 9.18 26.31 4.74
N LYS A 269 10.31 26.87 4.31
CA LYS A 269 10.34 28.13 3.54
C LYS A 269 10.33 27.84 2.04
N LEU A 270 9.55 28.64 1.32
CA LEU A 270 9.59 28.76 -0.13
C LEU A 270 10.82 29.55 -0.56
N THR A 271 11.14 29.52 -1.85
CA THR A 271 12.28 30.28 -2.41
C THR A 271 12.09 31.80 -2.32
N ASP A 272 10.85 32.28 -2.20
CA ASP A 272 10.52 33.69 -1.97
C ASP A 272 10.47 34.08 -0.47
N GLY A 273 10.82 33.16 0.43
CA GLY A 273 10.87 33.38 1.88
C GLY A 273 9.53 33.22 2.61
N ARG A 274 8.40 33.06 1.91
CA ARG A 274 7.12 32.71 2.56
C ARG A 274 7.23 31.36 3.26
N GLU A 275 6.47 31.21 4.35
CA GLU A 275 6.35 29.93 5.03
C GLU A 275 5.19 29.12 4.47
N MET A 276 5.44 27.84 4.23
CA MET A 276 4.44 26.85 3.90
C MET A 276 4.25 25.88 5.06
N ARG A 277 3.02 25.43 5.25
CA ARG A 277 2.67 24.31 6.12
C ARG A 277 2.11 23.17 5.27
N THR A 278 2.66 21.97 5.43
CA THR A 278 2.15 20.80 4.69
C THR A 278 0.82 20.29 5.25
N ALA A 279 -0.04 19.83 4.35
CA ALA A 279 -1.27 19.12 4.68
C ALA A 279 -1.00 17.67 5.12
N LEU A 280 0.12 17.09 4.69
CA LEU A 280 0.57 15.75 5.12
C LEU A 280 0.99 15.80 6.59
N LYS A 281 0.61 14.79 7.37
CA LYS A 281 0.89 14.75 8.81
C LYS A 281 1.65 13.51 9.28
N TRP A 282 1.96 12.60 8.38
CA TRP A 282 2.73 11.40 8.73
C TRP A 282 3.59 10.91 7.56
N PRO A 283 4.60 10.07 7.85
CA PRO A 283 5.35 9.37 6.83
C PRO A 283 4.43 8.51 5.95
N ASN A 284 4.46 8.75 4.65
CA ASN A 284 3.71 7.98 3.68
C ASN A 284 4.47 7.94 2.35
N SER A 285 4.00 7.12 1.42
CA SER A 285 4.40 7.21 0.02
C SER A 285 3.15 7.38 -0.83
N ILE A 286 3.28 8.04 -1.97
CA ILE A 286 2.30 7.89 -3.05
C ILE A 286 2.88 6.98 -4.12
N SER A 287 2.04 6.12 -4.68
CA SER A 287 2.36 5.34 -5.88
C SER A 287 1.57 5.88 -7.06
N LEU A 288 2.19 5.91 -8.23
CA LEU A 288 1.65 6.59 -9.40
C LEU A 288 1.88 5.84 -10.72
N ILE A 289 0.97 6.09 -11.64
CA ILE A 289 1.19 6.00 -13.09
C ILE A 289 0.98 7.43 -13.63
N GLU A 290 2.00 7.96 -14.30
CA GLU A 290 2.03 9.36 -14.77
C GLU A 290 2.47 9.42 -16.23
N ALA A 291 1.65 10.07 -17.06
CA ALA A 291 1.87 10.27 -18.48
C ALA A 291 2.37 11.69 -18.77
N PHE A 292 3.47 11.80 -19.49
CA PHE A 292 4.07 13.05 -19.95
C PHE A 292 3.89 13.19 -21.45
N ARG A 293 3.30 14.29 -21.90
CA ARG A 293 3.35 14.73 -23.30
C ARG A 293 4.53 15.67 -23.48
N ILE A 294 5.48 15.30 -24.32
CA ILE A 294 6.72 16.02 -24.56
C ILE A 294 6.80 16.41 -26.05
N ARG A 295 6.95 17.70 -26.32
CA ARG A 295 7.20 18.25 -27.66
C ARG A 295 8.40 19.17 -27.60
N ASP A 296 9.27 19.13 -28.61
CA ASP A 296 10.49 19.95 -28.64
C ASP A 296 11.38 19.83 -27.38
N SER A 297 11.45 18.62 -26.81
CA SER A 297 12.11 18.35 -25.51
C SER A 297 11.54 19.09 -24.30
N LYS A 298 10.34 19.66 -24.39
CA LYS A 298 9.65 20.33 -23.28
C LYS A 298 8.40 19.57 -22.87
N ILE A 299 8.13 19.50 -21.56
CA ILE A 299 6.90 18.90 -21.05
C ILE A 299 5.73 19.87 -21.29
N HIS A 300 4.74 19.42 -22.06
CA HIS A 300 3.53 20.19 -22.38
C HIS A 300 2.33 19.76 -21.54
N ARG A 301 2.13 18.46 -21.32
CA ARG A 301 1.06 17.96 -20.44
C ARG A 301 1.61 16.88 -19.52
N ILE A 302 1.00 16.82 -18.36
CA ILE A 302 1.24 15.79 -17.35
C ILE A 302 -0.14 15.32 -16.90
N GLU A 303 -0.37 14.02 -16.93
CA GLU A 303 -1.55 13.41 -16.33
C GLU A 303 -1.12 12.31 -15.38
N ALA A 304 -1.49 12.42 -14.10
CA ALA A 304 -1.08 11.51 -13.05
C ALA A 304 -2.30 10.92 -12.34
N VAL A 305 -2.27 9.60 -12.15
CA VAL A 305 -3.18 8.89 -11.25
C VAL A 305 -2.33 8.27 -10.14
N PHE A 306 -2.61 8.67 -8.90
CA PHE A 306 -1.82 8.23 -7.76
C PHE A 306 -2.64 8.09 -6.47
N SER A 307 -2.21 7.14 -5.63
CA SER A 307 -2.84 6.84 -4.33
C SER A 307 -1.79 6.77 -3.23
N TYR A 308 -2.21 7.03 -1.99
CA TYR A 308 -1.38 6.77 -0.82
C TYR A 308 -1.18 5.27 -0.62
N VAL A 309 0.05 4.92 -0.28
CA VAL A 309 0.48 3.60 0.17
C VAL A 309 1.37 3.76 1.40
N PRO A 310 1.59 2.68 2.18
CA PRO A 310 2.50 2.73 3.31
C PRO A 310 3.87 3.26 2.93
N HIS A 311 4.47 4.04 3.83
CA HIS A 311 5.78 4.64 3.60
C HIS A 311 6.79 3.56 3.20
N ARG A 312 7.57 3.82 2.14
CA ARG A 312 8.59 2.90 1.59
C ARG A 312 8.06 1.61 0.97
N MET A 313 6.76 1.45 0.76
CA MET A 313 6.23 0.28 0.06
C MET A 313 6.86 0.11 -1.33
N HIS A 314 7.28 -1.11 -1.66
CA HIS A 314 8.04 -1.45 -2.86
C HIS A 314 7.16 -1.76 -4.08
N ASN A 315 7.62 -1.45 -5.29
CA ASN A 315 6.97 -1.91 -6.54
C ASN A 315 7.40 -3.36 -6.82
N PRO A 316 6.47 -4.30 -6.99
CA PRO A 316 6.80 -5.67 -7.39
C PRO A 316 7.53 -5.76 -8.74
N PHE A 317 7.27 -4.86 -9.68
CA PHE A 317 7.92 -4.81 -10.98
C PHE A 317 9.31 -4.13 -10.98
N HIS A 318 9.83 -3.75 -9.81
CA HIS A 318 11.20 -3.23 -9.69
C HIS A 318 12.17 -4.36 -9.32
N ASP A 319 13.34 -4.38 -9.96
CA ASP A 319 14.38 -5.35 -9.68
C ASP A 319 15.20 -4.90 -8.47
N TYR A 320 15.13 -5.66 -7.38
CA TYR A 320 15.95 -5.42 -6.19
C TYR A 320 17.23 -6.24 -6.22
N LEU A 321 18.32 -5.65 -5.76
CA LEU A 321 19.53 -6.40 -5.47
C LEU A 321 19.25 -7.41 -4.33
N PRO A 322 19.89 -8.60 -4.37
CA PRO A 322 19.77 -9.54 -3.27
C PRO A 322 20.29 -8.91 -1.96
N PRO A 323 19.70 -9.27 -0.81
CA PRO A 323 20.17 -8.77 0.47
C PRO A 323 21.62 -9.18 0.71
N LEU A 324 22.37 -8.32 1.40
CA LEU A 324 23.73 -8.63 1.83
C LEU A 324 23.72 -9.86 2.76
N PRO A 325 24.79 -10.68 2.76
CA PRO A 325 24.88 -11.84 3.64
C PRO A 325 24.89 -11.40 5.11
N PRO A 326 24.33 -12.23 6.00
CA PRO A 326 24.18 -11.88 7.40
C PRO A 326 25.53 -11.67 8.09
N ARG A 327 25.70 -10.58 8.83
CA ARG A 327 26.87 -10.31 9.68
C ARG A 327 26.72 -11.05 11.03
N PRO A 328 27.75 -11.79 11.48
CA PRO A 328 27.71 -12.46 12.77
C PRO A 328 27.64 -11.44 13.92
N GLU A 329 26.99 -11.80 15.01
CA GLU A 329 26.96 -10.99 16.23
C GLU A 329 28.23 -11.10 17.06
N ASP A 330 28.42 -10.14 17.95
CA ASP A 330 29.39 -10.24 19.04
C ASP A 330 29.05 -11.43 19.97
N PRO A 331 29.95 -12.43 20.13
CA PRO A 331 29.75 -13.54 21.05
C PRO A 331 29.45 -13.12 22.50
N ALA A 332 29.98 -11.98 22.97
CA ALA A 332 29.71 -11.46 24.30
C ALA A 332 28.25 -11.00 24.44
N ALA A 333 27.71 -10.32 23.42
CA ALA A 333 26.31 -9.93 23.36
C ALA A 333 25.39 -11.16 23.37
N MET A 334 25.77 -12.24 22.66
CA MET A 334 25.01 -13.50 22.62
C MET A 334 24.99 -14.24 23.96
N LYS A 335 26.06 -14.13 24.75
CA LYS A 335 26.14 -14.77 26.08
C LYS A 335 25.28 -14.05 27.12
N ALA A 336 25.00 -12.76 26.93
CA ALA A 336 24.13 -12.00 27.81
C ALA A 336 22.66 -12.43 27.61
N ARG A 337 22.11 -13.15 28.58
CA ARG A 337 20.67 -13.47 28.60
C ARG A 337 19.89 -12.22 28.97
N CYS A 338 18.83 -11.91 28.22
CA CYS A 338 17.91 -10.84 28.55
C CYS A 338 16.67 -11.42 29.24
N ASP A 339 16.65 -11.35 30.57
CA ASP A 339 15.50 -11.74 31.38
C ASP A 339 14.37 -10.69 31.32
N LYS A 340 13.30 -10.90 32.11
CA LYS A 340 12.14 -9.99 32.15
C LYS A 340 12.55 -8.55 32.50
N ALA A 341 13.49 -8.36 33.43
CA ALA A 341 13.94 -7.03 33.84
C ALA A 341 14.75 -6.34 32.74
N CYS A 342 15.66 -7.09 32.10
CA CYS A 342 16.41 -6.63 30.94
C CYS A 342 15.49 -6.22 29.78
N LEU A 343 14.46 -7.03 29.47
CA LEU A 343 13.50 -6.74 28.40
C LEU A 343 12.71 -5.46 28.66
N LEU A 344 12.22 -5.28 29.90
CA LEU A 344 11.52 -4.06 30.30
C LEU A 344 12.43 -2.83 30.20
N ALA A 345 13.66 -2.90 30.72
CA ALA A 345 14.61 -1.80 30.67
C ALA A 345 14.98 -1.43 29.22
N THR A 346 15.22 -2.43 28.37
CA THR A 346 15.55 -2.21 26.95
C THR A 346 14.36 -1.65 26.17
N GLY A 347 13.16 -2.15 26.42
CA GLY A 347 11.93 -1.64 25.80
C GLY A 347 11.62 -0.19 26.20
N ASP A 348 11.81 0.17 27.47
CA ASP A 348 11.63 1.54 27.95
C ASP A 348 12.71 2.48 27.36
N ALA A 349 13.96 2.02 27.25
CA ALA A 349 15.03 2.75 26.57
C ALA A 349 14.73 2.93 25.07
N PHE A 350 14.19 1.90 24.39
CA PHE A 350 13.76 1.99 23.00
C PHE A 350 12.66 3.04 22.83
N MET A 351 11.59 3.01 23.63
CA MET A 351 10.50 3.97 23.52
C MET A 351 10.95 5.39 23.84
N THR A 352 11.91 5.56 24.74
CA THR A 352 12.55 6.85 25.04
C THR A 352 13.37 7.35 23.85
N ALA A 353 14.18 6.49 23.24
CA ALA A 353 14.95 6.80 22.04
C ALA A 353 14.03 7.16 20.86
N LEU A 354 12.94 6.40 20.66
CA LEU A 354 11.93 6.65 19.63
C LEU A 354 11.30 8.02 19.82
N ALA A 355 10.75 8.32 21.00
CA ALA A 355 10.15 9.62 21.30
C ALA A 355 11.13 10.80 21.17
N ALA A 356 12.42 10.56 21.40
CA ALA A 356 13.48 11.56 21.23
C ALA A 356 14.07 11.60 19.81
N GLN A 357 13.58 10.78 18.87
CA GLN A 357 14.09 10.65 17.50
C GLN A 357 15.58 10.29 17.43
N LYS A 358 16.07 9.46 18.37
CA LYS A 358 17.47 9.07 18.51
C LYS A 358 17.67 7.58 18.25
N PRO A 359 17.59 7.11 16.99
CA PRO A 359 17.78 5.69 16.68
C PRO A 359 19.16 5.18 17.13
N ALA A 360 20.20 6.01 17.10
CA ALA A 360 21.55 5.64 17.54
C ALA A 360 21.66 5.32 19.05
N ALA A 361 20.67 5.69 19.86
CA ALA A 361 20.65 5.39 21.31
C ALA A 361 20.14 3.97 21.62
N VAL A 362 19.58 3.26 20.64
CA VAL A 362 19.09 1.88 20.81
C VAL A 362 20.25 0.90 20.66
N PRO A 363 20.35 -0.13 21.53
CA PRO A 363 21.38 -1.16 21.42
C PRO A 363 21.06 -2.15 20.28
N TRP A 364 21.18 -1.72 19.03
CA TRP A 364 20.90 -2.53 17.85
C TRP A 364 21.82 -3.74 17.68
N ALA A 365 21.26 -4.86 17.27
CA ALA A 365 22.03 -5.98 16.74
C ALA A 365 22.83 -5.55 15.48
N ASN A 366 23.82 -6.35 15.06
CA ASN A 366 24.56 -6.05 13.82
C ASN A 366 23.65 -6.04 12.59
N GLU A 367 22.54 -6.78 12.67
CA GLU A 367 21.49 -6.80 11.66
C GLU A 367 20.13 -6.61 12.31
N VAL A 368 19.38 -5.64 11.78
CA VAL A 368 18.09 -5.26 12.34
C VAL A 368 17.02 -5.31 11.26
N LYS A 369 15.92 -5.99 11.58
CA LYS A 369 14.68 -5.88 10.82
C LYS A 369 13.76 -4.88 11.51
N PHE A 370 13.64 -3.70 10.90
CA PHE A 370 12.72 -2.66 11.35
C PHE A 370 11.53 -2.56 10.39
N THR A 371 10.32 -2.55 10.93
CA THR A 371 9.10 -2.39 10.12
C THR A 371 8.18 -1.34 10.70
N GLU A 372 7.53 -0.58 9.82
CA GLU A 372 6.39 0.27 10.16
C GLU A 372 5.19 -0.11 9.31
N ASN A 373 4.04 -0.35 9.93
CA ASN A 373 2.78 -0.65 9.24
C ASN A 373 2.96 -1.70 8.13
N GLY A 374 3.58 -2.84 8.49
CA GLY A 374 3.85 -3.95 7.59
C GLY A 374 5.00 -3.79 6.60
N VAL A 375 5.58 -2.60 6.42
CA VAL A 375 6.69 -2.38 5.48
C VAL A 375 8.04 -2.46 6.19
N GLY A 376 8.99 -3.21 5.64
CA GLY A 376 10.39 -3.17 6.06
C GLY A 376 11.06 -1.87 5.63
N ILE A 377 11.56 -1.10 6.59
CA ILE A 377 12.18 0.21 6.34
C ILE A 377 13.50 0.34 7.11
N PRO A 378 14.46 1.16 6.65
CA PRO A 378 15.68 1.40 7.41
C PRO A 378 15.39 2.10 8.75
N VAL A 379 16.18 1.74 9.75
CA VAL A 379 16.18 2.41 11.06
C VAL A 379 16.47 3.91 10.87
N GLY A 380 15.65 4.76 11.49
CA GLY A 380 15.73 6.22 11.35
C GLY A 380 14.80 6.80 10.27
N GLU A 381 14.21 5.98 9.40
CA GLU A 381 13.14 6.41 8.48
C GLU A 381 11.75 6.24 9.14
N GLY A 382 10.71 6.73 8.46
CA GLY A 382 9.32 6.60 8.92
C GLY A 382 9.08 7.36 10.23
N ILE A 383 8.44 6.70 11.18
CA ILE A 383 8.01 7.26 12.46
C ILE A 383 9.16 7.86 13.28
N TRP A 384 10.40 7.39 13.08
CA TRP A 384 11.59 8.01 13.69
C TRP A 384 11.74 9.49 13.31
N GLY A 385 11.41 9.86 12.06
CA GLY A 385 11.52 11.23 11.56
C GLY A 385 10.38 12.15 11.98
N SER A 386 9.22 11.58 12.31
CA SER A 386 7.98 12.34 12.50
C SER A 386 7.45 12.34 13.93
N ILE A 387 7.80 11.35 14.76
CA ILE A 387 7.42 11.33 16.18
C ILE A 387 7.98 12.55 16.94
N ARG A 388 7.18 13.08 17.88
CA ARG A 388 7.56 14.19 18.78
C ARG A 388 7.38 13.85 20.25
N GLY A 389 6.74 12.74 20.55
CA GLY A 389 6.53 12.29 21.92
C GLY A 389 5.76 10.99 21.99
N LYS A 390 5.53 10.56 23.23
CA LYS A 390 4.69 9.41 23.59
C LYS A 390 3.95 9.71 24.89
N SER A 391 2.90 8.95 25.19
CA SER A 391 2.28 8.99 26.50
C SER A 391 3.24 8.53 27.61
N ASP A 392 3.04 9.08 28.81
CA ASP A 392 3.81 8.68 30.00
C ASP A 392 3.49 7.25 30.44
N PHE A 393 2.24 6.83 30.21
CA PHE A 393 1.75 5.49 30.49
C PHE A 393 1.56 4.67 29.21
N GLY A 394 1.75 3.36 29.32
CA GLY A 394 1.57 2.40 28.23
C GLY A 394 1.59 0.98 28.79
N LEU A 395 0.87 0.06 28.14
CA LEU A 395 0.89 -1.34 28.52
C LEU A 395 2.19 -1.97 28.04
N ARG A 396 2.97 -2.53 28.97
CA ARG A 396 4.24 -3.20 28.70
C ARG A 396 4.11 -4.69 28.98
N VAL A 397 4.61 -5.53 28.10
CA VAL A 397 4.73 -6.98 28.29
C VAL A 397 6.14 -7.42 27.93
N ALA A 398 6.80 -8.09 28.87
CA ALA A 398 8.11 -8.70 28.66
C ALA A 398 7.97 -10.21 28.75
N ASP A 399 8.19 -10.89 27.63
CA ASP A 399 8.08 -12.34 27.47
C ASP A 399 9.48 -12.95 27.39
N ALA A 400 10.06 -13.25 28.55
CA ALA A 400 11.40 -13.81 28.66
C ALA A 400 11.54 -15.19 27.99
N ALA A 401 10.44 -15.93 27.82
CA ALA A 401 10.46 -17.23 27.13
C ALA A 401 10.61 -17.07 25.61
N ALA A 402 10.05 -16.00 25.04
CA ALA A 402 10.19 -15.67 23.63
C ALA A 402 11.37 -14.71 23.34
N GLY A 403 11.94 -14.06 24.36
CA GLY A 403 12.94 -13.01 24.19
C GLY A 403 12.34 -11.75 23.56
N THR A 404 11.05 -11.48 23.80
CA THR A 404 10.32 -10.36 23.20
C THR A 404 9.83 -9.36 24.24
N TYR A 405 9.79 -8.10 23.82
CA TYR A 405 9.11 -7.02 24.52
C TYR A 405 8.00 -6.48 23.62
N ALA A 406 6.86 -6.15 24.20
CA ALA A 406 5.79 -5.48 23.49
C ALA A 406 5.22 -4.31 24.31
N TRP A 407 4.86 -3.25 23.60
CA TRP A 407 4.32 -2.01 24.16
C TRP A 407 3.08 -1.59 23.39
N TYR A 408 2.06 -1.10 24.10
CA TYR A 408 0.85 -0.52 23.54
C TYR A 408 0.54 0.81 24.23
N GLY A 409 0.32 1.85 23.44
CA GLY A 409 0.02 3.18 23.97
C GLY A 409 -0.22 4.24 22.92
N LEU A 410 -0.11 5.51 23.32
CA LEU A 410 -0.16 6.64 22.40
C LEU A 410 1.23 7.16 22.09
N ILE A 411 1.46 7.46 20.81
CA ILE A 411 2.55 8.29 20.34
C ILE A 411 1.98 9.59 19.75
N TYR A 412 2.84 10.59 19.60
CA TYR A 412 2.50 11.85 18.96
C TYR A 412 3.35 12.00 17.70
N ASP A 413 2.71 11.85 16.54
CA ASP A 413 3.31 12.02 15.20
C ASP A 413 3.11 13.49 14.81
N HIS A 414 4.17 14.30 14.91
CA HIS A 414 4.08 15.77 15.03
C HIS A 414 3.14 16.21 16.17
N ASP A 415 2.10 16.95 15.80
CA ASP A 415 1.05 17.47 16.68
C ASP A 415 -0.17 16.54 16.74
N ALA A 416 -0.14 15.39 16.05
CA ALA A 416 -1.27 14.46 15.96
C ALA A 416 -1.07 13.21 16.83
N PRO A 417 -2.04 12.86 17.68
CA PRO A 417 -2.00 11.60 18.43
C PRO A 417 -2.18 10.39 17.50
N ALA A 418 -1.54 9.28 17.87
CA ALA A 418 -1.60 8.01 17.16
C ALA A 418 -1.54 6.85 18.15
N TYR A 419 -2.40 5.84 17.98
CA TYR A 419 -2.30 4.59 18.73
C TYR A 419 -1.19 3.75 18.13
N ALA A 420 -0.31 3.22 18.97
CA ALA A 420 0.82 2.43 18.53
C ALA A 420 0.98 1.14 19.32
N GLY A 421 1.24 0.06 18.59
CA GLY A 421 1.75 -1.20 19.09
C GLY A 421 3.20 -1.34 18.66
N VAL A 422 4.10 -1.63 19.60
CA VAL A 422 5.52 -1.85 19.34
C VAL A 422 5.89 -3.24 19.80
N ARG A 423 6.66 -3.98 19.01
CA ARG A 423 7.26 -5.25 19.42
C ARG A 423 8.74 -5.25 19.11
N LEU A 424 9.53 -5.69 20.07
CA LEU A 424 10.98 -5.89 19.96
C LEU A 424 11.30 -7.37 20.12
N THR A 425 12.21 -7.89 19.31
CA THR A 425 12.85 -9.20 19.52
C THR A 425 14.32 -8.97 19.86
N MET A 426 14.78 -9.62 20.93
CA MET A 426 16.16 -9.54 21.38
C MET A 426 17.00 -10.65 20.77
N ARG A 427 18.24 -10.33 20.43
CA ARG A 427 19.31 -11.29 20.15
C ARG A 427 20.40 -11.06 21.19
N GLY A 428 20.47 -11.94 22.18
CA GLY A 428 21.22 -11.66 23.41
C GLY A 428 20.63 -10.46 24.16
N ASN A 429 21.43 -9.41 24.36
CA ASN A 429 20.99 -8.13 24.94
C ASN A 429 20.85 -7.00 23.90
N ARG A 430 20.79 -7.32 22.61
CA ARG A 430 20.66 -6.34 21.51
C ARG A 430 19.31 -6.47 20.82
N VAL A 431 18.76 -5.37 20.31
CA VAL A 431 17.49 -5.34 19.56
C VAL A 431 17.78 -5.80 18.13
N ALA A 432 17.28 -6.97 17.74
CA ALA A 432 17.43 -7.51 16.38
C ALA A 432 16.20 -7.27 15.49
N GLU A 433 15.05 -7.07 16.10
CA GLU A 433 13.82 -6.79 15.39
C GLU A 433 13.03 -5.72 16.12
N ALA A 434 12.46 -4.78 15.37
CA ALA A 434 11.56 -3.77 15.88
C ALA A 434 10.40 -3.58 14.90
N GLU A 435 9.18 -3.80 15.39
CA GLU A 435 7.95 -3.62 14.62
C GLU A 435 7.10 -2.56 15.28
N VAL A 436 6.65 -1.59 14.49
CA VAL A 436 5.81 -0.48 14.94
C VAL A 436 4.55 -0.46 14.07
N ILE A 437 3.40 -0.74 14.68
CA ILE A 437 2.08 -0.64 14.04
C ILE A 437 1.43 0.63 14.60
N VAL A 438 1.20 1.61 13.74
CA VAL A 438 0.74 2.95 14.08
C VAL A 438 -0.56 3.25 13.34
N ALA A 439 -1.64 3.32 14.10
CA ALA A 439 -2.88 3.92 13.65
C ALA A 439 -2.79 5.44 13.87
N ARG A 440 -3.22 6.23 12.90
CA ARG A 440 -3.19 7.70 12.95
C ARG A 440 -4.58 8.27 12.79
N GLU A 441 -4.96 9.26 13.59
CA GLU A 441 -6.33 9.77 13.71
C GLU A 441 -7.01 10.11 12.37
N ARG A 442 -6.22 10.57 11.39
CA ARG A 442 -6.75 10.95 10.07
C ARG A 442 -6.87 9.79 9.08
N ASN A 443 -6.26 8.63 9.37
CA ASN A 443 -6.47 7.42 8.56
C ASN A 443 -7.86 6.85 8.86
N PRO A 444 -8.50 6.17 7.89
CA PRO A 444 -9.80 5.59 8.16
C PRO A 444 -9.72 4.57 9.31
N GLY A 445 -10.55 4.78 10.32
CA GLY A 445 -10.49 4.05 11.60
C GLY A 445 -11.73 4.34 12.42
N PRO A 446 -12.18 3.42 13.30
CA PRO A 446 -12.84 3.89 14.51
C PRO A 446 -11.78 4.67 15.32
N TRP A 447 -12.18 5.78 15.92
CA TRP A 447 -11.28 6.68 16.64
C TRP A 447 -12.00 7.28 17.83
N ALA A 448 -11.45 7.08 19.03
CA ALA A 448 -11.87 7.82 20.22
C ALA A 448 -10.98 9.06 20.40
N ASP A 449 -11.44 10.02 21.21
CA ASP A 449 -10.63 11.16 21.63
C ASP A 449 -9.38 10.67 22.38
N PRO A 450 -8.16 10.89 21.85
CA PRO A 450 -6.93 10.41 22.48
C PRO A 450 -6.67 11.02 23.86
N LYS A 451 -7.29 12.17 24.20
CA LYS A 451 -7.24 12.73 25.56
C LYS A 451 -7.89 11.82 26.60
N GLN A 452 -8.78 10.93 26.17
CA GLN A 452 -9.45 9.94 27.01
C GLN A 452 -8.69 8.61 27.07
N PHE A 453 -7.59 8.45 26.33
CA PHE A 453 -6.83 7.21 26.32
C PHE A 453 -6.33 6.84 27.72
N ARG A 454 -6.70 5.67 28.19
CA ARG A 454 -6.18 5.05 29.42
C ARG A 454 -5.92 3.58 29.12
N ILE A 455 -4.96 2.96 29.82
CA ILE A 455 -4.86 1.50 29.83
C ILE A 455 -6.05 0.96 30.62
N ASP A 456 -6.73 -0.04 30.08
CA ASP A 456 -7.83 -0.69 30.80
C ASP A 456 -7.26 -1.41 32.03
N PRO A 457 -7.75 -1.11 33.26
CA PRO A 457 -7.24 -1.69 34.50
C PRO A 457 -7.24 -3.23 34.50
N ARG A 458 -8.14 -3.87 33.74
CA ARG A 458 -8.17 -5.33 33.57
C ARG A 458 -6.87 -5.86 32.97
N LEU A 459 -6.22 -5.09 32.09
CA LEU A 459 -4.96 -5.46 31.45
C LEU A 459 -3.77 -5.38 32.42
N GLU A 460 -3.84 -4.52 33.43
CA GLU A 460 -2.77 -4.34 34.41
C GLU A 460 -2.89 -5.32 35.59
N ALA A 461 -4.11 -5.80 35.87
CA ALA A 461 -4.38 -6.69 36.98
C ALA A 461 -3.63 -8.03 36.91
N VAL A 462 -2.88 -8.34 37.96
CA VAL A 462 -2.29 -9.65 38.22
C VAL A 462 -3.39 -10.63 38.62
N LEU A 463 -3.42 -11.81 37.99
CA LEU A 463 -4.43 -12.81 38.25
C LEU A 463 -4.09 -13.65 39.49
N ALA A 464 -5.12 -14.12 40.18
CA ALA A 464 -4.97 -15.17 41.18
C ALA A 464 -4.46 -16.46 40.52
N LYS A 465 -3.66 -17.26 41.25
CA LYS A 465 -3.02 -18.47 40.67
C LYS A 465 -4.01 -19.43 39.99
N GLY A 466 -5.22 -19.59 40.53
CA GLY A 466 -6.25 -20.48 39.95
C GLY A 466 -6.84 -19.98 38.63
N ASP A 467 -6.76 -18.67 38.36
CA ASP A 467 -7.32 -18.05 37.16
C ASP A 467 -6.30 -17.91 36.02
N ARG A 468 -5.01 -18.12 36.32
CA ARG A 468 -3.91 -18.05 35.35
C ARG A 468 -3.97 -19.26 34.41
N ALA A 469 -4.24 -19.00 33.14
CA ALA A 469 -4.11 -20.00 32.09
C ALA A 469 -2.63 -20.19 31.70
N SER A 470 -2.25 -21.40 31.30
CA SER A 470 -0.92 -21.66 30.75
C SER A 470 -0.68 -20.88 29.45
N ARG A 471 0.59 -20.62 29.11
CA ARG A 471 1.02 -20.00 27.84
C ARG A 471 0.30 -20.60 26.63
N ARG A 472 0.22 -21.94 26.56
CA ARG A 472 -0.45 -22.65 25.46
C ARG A 472 -1.94 -22.32 25.39
N GLN A 473 -2.62 -22.27 26.53
CA GLN A 473 -4.05 -21.94 26.59
C GLN A 473 -4.30 -20.46 26.25
N LEU A 474 -3.42 -19.57 26.68
CA LEU A 474 -3.45 -18.15 26.33
C LEU A 474 -3.35 -17.97 24.82
N ILE A 475 -2.32 -18.55 24.19
CA ILE A 475 -2.14 -18.51 22.73
C ILE A 475 -3.34 -19.12 22.00
N ALA A 476 -3.85 -20.27 22.48
CA ALA A 476 -5.01 -20.91 21.89
C ALA A 476 -6.27 -20.04 21.95
N ALA A 477 -6.45 -19.23 23.00
CA ALA A 477 -7.57 -18.30 23.09
C ALA A 477 -7.49 -17.21 22.01
N ALA A 478 -6.33 -16.56 21.86
CA ALA A 478 -6.12 -15.53 20.83
C ALA A 478 -6.26 -16.09 19.40
N GLN A 479 -5.63 -17.24 19.13
CA GLN A 479 -5.76 -17.92 17.82
C GLN A 479 -7.20 -18.37 17.55
N GLY A 480 -7.89 -18.85 18.59
CA GLY A 480 -9.30 -19.20 18.52
C GLY A 480 -10.21 -18.01 18.23
N TYR A 481 -9.89 -16.82 18.74
CA TYR A 481 -10.62 -15.59 18.39
C TYR A 481 -10.46 -15.27 16.90
N ALA A 482 -9.22 -15.21 16.40
CA ALA A 482 -8.95 -14.96 14.99
C ALA A 482 -9.62 -16.00 14.07
N ALA A 483 -9.61 -17.28 14.45
CA ALA A 483 -10.31 -18.34 13.72
C ALA A 483 -11.84 -18.17 13.75
N SER A 484 -12.39 -17.60 14.82
CA SER A 484 -13.82 -17.30 14.90
C SER A 484 -14.20 -16.12 14.01
N VAL A 485 -13.33 -15.09 13.94
CA VAL A 485 -13.49 -13.94 13.02
C VAL A 485 -13.43 -14.39 11.56
N GLU A 486 -12.47 -15.22 11.19
CA GLU A 486 -12.32 -15.71 9.81
C GLU A 486 -13.49 -16.62 9.37
N ARG A 487 -13.98 -17.49 10.26
CA ARG A 487 -15.08 -18.40 9.92
C ARG A 487 -16.43 -17.70 9.92
N ASN A 488 -16.67 -16.88 10.94
CA ASN A 488 -17.85 -16.06 11.16
C ASN A 488 -19.20 -16.66 10.68
N ASP A 489 -19.49 -17.88 11.13
CA ASP A 489 -20.77 -18.56 10.85
C ASP A 489 -21.53 -18.87 12.15
N GLY A 490 -21.23 -18.11 13.21
CA GLY A 490 -21.79 -18.27 14.54
C GLY A 490 -21.10 -19.34 15.41
N THR A 491 -20.23 -20.17 14.85
CA THR A 491 -19.44 -21.12 15.65
C THR A 491 -18.18 -20.48 16.19
N LEU A 492 -17.94 -20.68 17.48
CA LEU A 492 -16.83 -20.06 18.19
C LEU A 492 -15.71 -21.09 18.45
N ARG A 493 -14.47 -20.65 18.22
CA ARG A 493 -13.23 -21.37 18.59
C ARG A 493 -12.54 -20.78 19.82
N ALA A 494 -13.02 -19.64 20.31
CA ALA A 494 -12.65 -19.06 21.59
C ALA A 494 -13.83 -19.08 22.57
N ARG A 495 -13.53 -18.93 23.86
CA ARG A 495 -14.53 -18.76 24.93
C ARG A 495 -14.43 -17.35 25.48
N PHE A 496 -15.55 -16.75 25.84
CA PHE A 496 -15.63 -15.37 26.30
C PHE A 496 -16.17 -15.30 27.72
N ALA A 497 -15.70 -14.34 28.50
CA ALA A 497 -16.29 -13.99 29.77
C ALA A 497 -17.55 -13.13 29.53
N PRO A 498 -18.55 -13.19 30.43
CA PRO A 498 -19.63 -12.21 30.41
C PRO A 498 -19.08 -10.79 30.43
N GLY A 499 -19.57 -9.92 29.55
CA GLY A 499 -19.07 -8.54 29.46
C GLY A 499 -17.78 -8.37 28.66
N CYS A 500 -17.33 -9.37 27.88
CA CYS A 500 -16.21 -9.16 26.97
C CYS A 500 -16.47 -8.00 26.02
N ASP A 501 -15.50 -7.07 25.97
CA ASP A 501 -15.52 -5.91 25.09
C ASP A 501 -14.26 -5.79 24.24
N ARG A 502 -14.45 -5.25 23.03
CA ARG A 502 -13.40 -4.92 22.07
C ARG A 502 -13.29 -3.41 21.94
N ILE A 503 -12.10 -2.89 22.19
CA ILE A 503 -11.72 -1.50 21.94
C ILE A 503 -10.72 -1.49 20.78
N GLU A 504 -10.93 -0.62 19.80
CA GLU A 504 -10.09 -0.48 18.62
C GLU A 504 -9.72 0.99 18.44
N ASN A 505 -8.41 1.31 18.44
CA ASN A 505 -7.88 2.69 18.43
C ASN A 505 -8.58 3.57 19.49
N GLY A 506 -8.71 3.03 20.70
CA GLY A 506 -9.39 3.67 21.84
C GLY A 506 -10.92 3.68 21.81
N GLN A 507 -11.55 3.31 20.69
CA GLN A 507 -12.99 3.32 20.52
C GLN A 507 -13.60 1.97 20.89
N LEU A 508 -14.62 1.95 21.75
CA LEU A 508 -15.43 0.76 22.00
C LEU A 508 -16.21 0.42 20.72
N VAL A 509 -15.95 -0.76 20.15
CA VAL A 509 -16.53 -1.22 18.87
C VAL A 509 -17.41 -2.45 19.00
N SER A 510 -17.37 -3.12 20.16
CA SER A 510 -18.25 -4.24 20.47
C SER A 510 -19.65 -3.83 20.92
N ARG A 511 -19.91 -2.52 21.10
CA ARG A 511 -21.15 -1.97 21.65
C ARG A 511 -21.48 -0.61 21.05
N GLY A 512 -22.75 -0.23 21.16
CA GLY A 512 -23.24 1.10 20.75
C GLY A 512 -23.21 1.33 19.23
N ASP A 513 -22.98 2.58 18.84
CA ASP A 513 -23.16 3.05 17.47
C ASP A 513 -21.90 3.01 16.60
N VAL A 514 -20.73 2.79 17.21
CA VAL A 514 -19.45 2.70 16.50
C VAL A 514 -19.02 1.24 16.42
N GLY A 515 -18.47 0.86 15.28
CA GLY A 515 -18.06 -0.52 15.00
C GLY A 515 -16.65 -0.61 14.43
N SER A 516 -16.13 -1.83 14.40
CA SER A 516 -14.95 -2.16 13.60
C SER A 516 -15.25 -1.89 12.13
N ILE A 517 -14.28 -1.35 11.41
CA ILE A 517 -14.44 -1.02 9.99
C ILE A 517 -14.64 -2.27 9.14
N GLY A 518 -15.46 -2.13 8.09
CA GLY A 518 -15.72 -3.19 7.11
C GLY A 518 -16.92 -4.06 7.47
N LEU A 519 -17.44 -3.93 8.70
CA LEU A 519 -18.67 -4.58 9.13
C LEU A 519 -19.89 -3.78 8.70
N VAL A 520 -21.08 -4.16 9.18
CA VAL A 520 -22.26 -3.30 9.10
C VAL A 520 -22.06 -2.03 9.94
N LYS A 521 -22.69 -0.92 9.52
CA LYS A 521 -22.75 0.30 10.33
C LYS A 521 -23.40 0.01 11.68
N SER A 522 -22.79 0.52 12.76
CA SER A 522 -23.31 0.39 14.14
C SER A 522 -23.60 -1.06 14.55
N PRO A 523 -22.61 -1.98 14.49
CA PRO A 523 -22.80 -3.41 14.73
C PRO A 523 -23.31 -3.72 16.15
N GLY A 524 -23.05 -2.84 17.12
CA GLY A 524 -23.62 -2.92 18.47
C GLY A 524 -25.16 -2.97 18.47
N GLN A 525 -25.83 -2.29 17.55
CA GLN A 525 -27.28 -2.32 17.42
C GLN A 525 -27.84 -3.69 17.01
N TYR A 526 -26.98 -4.58 16.49
CA TYR A 526 -27.34 -5.95 16.11
C TYR A 526 -26.96 -6.95 17.20
N ALA A 527 -25.78 -6.79 17.82
CA ALA A 527 -25.29 -7.63 18.89
C ALA A 527 -24.22 -6.93 19.75
N GLN A 528 -24.25 -7.17 21.06
CA GLN A 528 -23.43 -6.44 22.05
C GLN A 528 -22.40 -7.37 22.70
N GLY A 529 -21.13 -6.95 22.70
CA GLY A 529 -19.99 -7.69 23.26
C GLY A 529 -19.33 -8.64 22.25
N CYS A 530 -18.10 -9.08 22.58
CA CYS A 530 -17.26 -9.89 21.69
C CYS A 530 -17.97 -11.14 21.16
N GLU A 531 -18.60 -11.90 22.06
CA GLU A 531 -19.22 -13.19 21.75
C GLU A 531 -20.46 -13.04 20.87
N ALA A 532 -21.33 -12.09 21.23
CA ALA A 532 -22.60 -11.90 20.55
C ALA A 532 -22.39 -11.44 19.09
N GLN A 533 -21.42 -10.55 18.85
CA GLN A 533 -21.12 -10.09 17.48
C GLN A 533 -20.64 -11.22 16.57
N LEU A 534 -19.77 -12.10 17.07
CA LEU A 534 -19.30 -13.27 16.33
C LEU A 534 -20.42 -14.29 16.11
N LYS A 535 -21.26 -14.53 17.13
CA LYS A 535 -22.45 -15.40 17.03
C LYS A 535 -23.46 -14.88 16.01
N MET A 536 -23.61 -13.57 15.92
CA MET A 536 -24.51 -12.91 14.96
C MET A 536 -23.98 -12.97 13.52
N GLY A 537 -22.71 -13.33 13.33
CA GLY A 537 -22.10 -13.37 12.00
C GLY A 537 -21.75 -11.98 11.47
N LEU A 538 -21.45 -11.00 12.34
CA LEU A 538 -21.19 -9.62 11.88
C LEU A 538 -19.87 -9.47 11.11
N TYR A 539 -18.88 -10.36 11.30
CA TYR A 539 -17.57 -10.32 10.66
C TYR A 539 -17.51 -11.00 9.28
N HIS A 540 -18.66 -11.27 8.65
CA HIS A 540 -18.76 -12.03 7.40
C HIS A 540 -18.00 -11.35 6.25
N PRO A 541 -17.88 -10.01 6.21
CA PRO A 541 -17.05 -9.34 5.22
C PRO A 541 -15.54 -9.65 5.29
N VAL A 542 -15.06 -10.32 6.34
CA VAL A 542 -13.66 -10.76 6.45
C VAL A 542 -13.48 -12.06 5.67
N ASP A 543 -12.71 -12.02 4.59
CA ASP A 543 -12.45 -13.20 3.74
C ASP A 543 -11.38 -14.12 4.35
N ARG A 544 -10.36 -13.51 4.98
CA ARG A 544 -9.25 -14.23 5.60
C ARG A 544 -8.60 -13.41 6.71
N VAL A 545 -8.14 -14.09 7.76
CA VAL A 545 -7.28 -13.53 8.81
C VAL A 545 -5.92 -14.22 8.73
N ARG A 546 -4.97 -13.58 8.08
CA ARG A 546 -3.63 -14.12 7.81
C ARG A 546 -2.56 -13.47 8.69
N GLY A 547 -1.32 -13.98 8.60
CA GLY A 547 -0.16 -13.39 9.29
C GLY A 547 -0.26 -13.39 10.83
N ARG A 548 -1.01 -14.34 11.41
CA ARG A 548 -1.26 -14.42 12.86
C ARG A 548 0.02 -14.74 13.62
N ARG A 549 0.62 -13.76 14.29
CA ARG A 549 1.88 -13.90 15.03
C ARG A 549 1.70 -13.50 16.48
N VAL A 550 2.02 -14.41 17.41
CA VAL A 550 2.08 -14.08 18.84
C VAL A 550 3.32 -13.25 19.10
N LEU A 551 3.11 -12.04 19.61
CA LEU A 551 4.16 -11.04 19.84
C LEU A 551 4.75 -11.16 21.25
N ALA A 552 3.90 -11.38 22.25
CA ALA A 552 4.30 -11.54 23.64
C ALA A 552 3.18 -12.21 24.46
N VAL A 553 3.55 -12.92 25.53
CA VAL A 553 2.61 -13.52 26.48
C VAL A 553 3.01 -13.19 27.92
N ASP A 554 2.03 -12.89 28.76
CA ASP A 554 2.19 -12.71 30.20
C ASP A 554 1.23 -13.64 30.96
N GLU A 555 1.72 -14.76 31.49
CA GLU A 555 0.90 -15.73 32.23
C GLU A 555 0.40 -15.20 33.58
N GLU A 556 1.13 -14.25 34.18
CA GLU A 556 0.78 -13.69 35.48
C GLU A 556 -0.41 -12.73 35.38
N ARG A 557 -0.44 -11.92 34.31
CA ARG A 557 -1.58 -11.04 33.99
C ARG A 557 -2.60 -11.67 33.06
N GLY A 558 -2.34 -12.86 32.51
CA GLY A 558 -3.20 -13.53 31.54
C GLY A 558 -3.32 -12.75 30.22
N LEU A 559 -2.22 -12.24 29.70
CA LEU A 559 -2.19 -11.43 28.48
C LEU A 559 -1.59 -12.19 27.30
N VAL A 560 -2.14 -11.96 26.11
CA VAL A 560 -1.49 -12.29 24.83
C VAL A 560 -1.53 -11.06 23.94
N MET A 561 -0.39 -10.72 23.34
CA MET A 561 -0.32 -9.75 22.26
C MET A 561 -0.11 -10.50 20.95
N MET A 562 -0.90 -10.18 19.92
CA MET A 562 -0.85 -10.83 18.61
C MET A 562 -0.97 -9.81 17.50
N ALA A 563 -0.18 -9.95 16.44
CA ALA A 563 -0.39 -9.26 15.18
C ALA A 563 -1.16 -10.15 14.20
N SER A 564 -2.04 -9.58 13.40
CA SER A 564 -2.71 -10.28 12.30
C SER A 564 -3.14 -9.30 11.19
N ILE A 565 -3.57 -9.83 10.05
CA ILE A 565 -4.15 -9.02 8.97
C ILE A 565 -5.51 -9.63 8.59
N ALA A 566 -6.56 -8.82 8.66
CA ALA A 566 -7.88 -9.17 8.17
C ALA A 566 -8.09 -8.57 6.77
N ASP A 567 -8.34 -9.41 5.77
CA ASP A 567 -8.59 -8.97 4.40
C ASP A 567 -10.09 -8.95 4.11
N PHE A 568 -10.53 -7.87 3.46
CA PHE A 568 -11.91 -7.62 3.03
C PHE A 568 -11.90 -7.42 1.51
N GLY A 569 -12.20 -8.46 0.74
CA GLY A 569 -12.23 -8.39 -0.72
C GLY A 569 -13.50 -7.73 -1.26
N LEU A 570 -14.59 -7.78 -0.49
CA LEU A 570 -15.86 -7.08 -0.76
C LEU A 570 -16.43 -7.30 -2.17
N ALA A 571 -16.21 -8.49 -2.75
CA ALA A 571 -16.86 -8.93 -3.99
C ALA A 571 -18.40 -8.90 -3.87
N ARG A 572 -18.89 -9.12 -2.64
CA ARG A 572 -20.27 -8.90 -2.21
C ARG A 572 -20.25 -8.09 -0.93
N ARG A 573 -21.05 -7.03 -0.87
CA ARG A 573 -21.19 -6.18 0.33
C ARG A 573 -22.37 -6.58 1.20
N GLN A 574 -23.40 -7.17 0.60
CA GLN A 574 -24.57 -7.68 1.32
C GLN A 574 -24.34 -9.11 1.80
N TYR A 575 -24.74 -9.38 3.03
CA TYR A 575 -24.62 -10.69 3.67
C TYR A 575 -25.75 -10.91 4.68
N THR A 576 -25.98 -12.17 5.03
CA THR A 576 -27.06 -12.57 5.94
C THR A 576 -26.50 -12.90 7.31
N LEU A 577 -27.09 -12.30 8.34
CA LEU A 577 -26.78 -12.61 9.74
C LEU A 577 -27.32 -13.99 10.13
N THR A 578 -26.85 -14.54 11.25
CA THR A 578 -27.30 -15.87 11.72
C THR A 578 -28.78 -15.91 12.13
N ASP A 579 -29.40 -14.76 12.36
CA ASP A 579 -30.84 -14.62 12.59
C ASP A 579 -31.69 -14.38 11.32
N GLY A 580 -31.06 -14.42 10.15
CA GLY A 580 -31.73 -14.27 8.84
C GLY A 580 -31.86 -12.84 8.34
N ARG A 581 -31.50 -11.81 9.11
CA ARG A 581 -31.51 -10.42 8.61
C ARG A 581 -30.44 -10.22 7.54
N SER A 582 -30.79 -9.50 6.47
CA SER A 582 -29.82 -9.03 5.48
C SER A 582 -29.23 -7.69 5.92
N VAL A 583 -27.91 -7.58 5.86
CA VAL A 583 -27.17 -6.36 6.17
C VAL A 583 -26.13 -6.09 5.09
N GLU A 584 -25.52 -4.91 5.14
CA GLU A 584 -24.52 -4.48 4.17
C GLU A 584 -23.29 -3.90 4.87
N SER A 585 -22.10 -4.25 4.36
CA SER A 585 -20.83 -3.66 4.80
C SER A 585 -20.82 -2.14 4.57
N ASP A 586 -20.28 -1.41 5.55
CA ASP A 586 -20.07 0.04 5.51
C ASP A 586 -18.90 0.45 4.59
N ARG A 587 -18.15 -0.52 4.07
CA ARG A 587 -17.05 -0.31 3.11
C ARG A 587 -17.48 -0.70 1.71
N HIS A 588 -16.88 0.00 0.75
CA HIS A 588 -17.19 -0.14 -0.68
C HIS A 588 -16.04 -0.76 -1.48
N HIS A 589 -14.83 -0.81 -0.92
CA HIS A 589 -13.65 -1.20 -1.67
C HIS A 589 -12.84 -2.27 -0.96
N ALA A 590 -12.12 -3.06 -1.75
CA ALA A 590 -11.24 -4.07 -1.22
C ALA A 590 -10.14 -3.42 -0.34
N MET A 591 -9.92 -3.97 0.85
CA MET A 591 -8.95 -3.43 1.81
C MET A 591 -8.42 -4.49 2.79
N SER A 592 -7.26 -4.24 3.36
CA SER A 592 -6.70 -5.04 4.45
C SER A 592 -6.64 -4.21 5.73
N ARG A 593 -6.83 -4.86 6.89
CA ARG A 593 -6.66 -4.26 8.21
C ARG A 593 -5.51 -4.95 8.91
N GLU A 594 -4.41 -4.26 9.13
CA GLU A 594 -3.33 -4.74 10.01
C GLU A 594 -3.72 -4.46 11.47
N LEU A 595 -3.59 -5.48 12.31
CA LEU A 595 -4.06 -5.48 13.69
C LEU A 595 -2.90 -5.78 14.63
N PHE A 596 -2.76 -4.97 15.68
CA PHE A 596 -2.01 -5.30 16.90
C PHE A 596 -3.02 -5.46 18.02
N GLU A 597 -3.23 -6.67 18.52
CA GLU A 597 -4.30 -7.01 19.44
C GLU A 597 -3.75 -7.50 20.78
N VAL A 598 -4.31 -6.98 21.87
CA VAL A 598 -4.05 -7.37 23.25
C VAL A 598 -5.28 -8.08 23.79
N TYR A 599 -5.12 -9.33 24.20
CA TYR A 599 -6.19 -10.15 24.78
C TYR A 599 -5.96 -10.32 26.28
N LYS A 600 -6.99 -10.05 27.08
CA LYS A 600 -7.06 -10.47 28.49
C LYS A 600 -7.80 -11.78 28.59
N VAL A 601 -7.18 -12.78 29.22
CA VAL A 601 -7.75 -14.12 29.38
C VAL A 601 -7.73 -14.51 30.86
N VAL A 602 -8.89 -14.83 31.41
CA VAL A 602 -9.09 -15.22 32.82
C VAL A 602 -9.85 -16.53 32.87
N GLY A 603 -9.33 -17.52 33.58
CA GLY A 603 -9.94 -18.86 33.63
C GLY A 603 -10.12 -19.50 32.25
N GLY A 604 -9.24 -19.15 31.30
CA GLY A 604 -9.29 -19.61 29.90
C GLY A 604 -10.45 -19.05 29.07
N ARG A 605 -11.01 -17.89 29.46
CA ARG A 605 -12.01 -17.10 28.71
C ARG A 605 -11.48 -15.70 28.42
N ILE A 606 -11.74 -15.17 27.23
CA ILE A 606 -11.38 -13.80 26.84
C ILE A 606 -12.32 -12.82 27.54
N GLU A 607 -11.76 -11.91 28.32
CA GLU A 607 -12.50 -10.89 29.07
C GLU A 607 -12.42 -9.50 28.42
N ALA A 608 -11.35 -9.21 27.70
CA ALA A 608 -11.19 -7.93 27.01
C ALA A 608 -10.26 -8.08 25.79
N ILE A 609 -10.50 -7.26 24.78
CA ILE A 609 -9.65 -7.11 23.60
C ILE A 609 -9.39 -5.62 23.39
N GLN A 610 -8.11 -5.24 23.29
CA GLN A 610 -7.73 -3.91 22.79
C GLN A 610 -6.91 -4.05 21.52
N ALA A 611 -7.17 -3.21 20.53
CA ALA A 611 -6.52 -3.29 19.24
C ALA A 611 -6.01 -1.91 18.78
N VAL A 612 -4.81 -1.90 18.20
CA VAL A 612 -4.43 -0.92 17.19
C VAL A 612 -4.77 -1.51 15.84
N SER A 613 -5.40 -0.72 14.98
CA SER A 613 -5.84 -1.19 13.67
C SER A 613 -5.57 -0.14 12.60
N VAL A 614 -4.99 -0.58 11.50
CA VAL A 614 -4.50 0.28 10.42
C VAL A 614 -5.01 -0.23 9.08
N ASP A 615 -5.52 0.67 8.24
CA ASP A 615 -5.84 0.36 6.85
C ASP A 615 -4.57 0.13 6.04
N GLN A 616 -4.59 -0.95 5.26
CA GLN A 616 -3.53 -1.35 4.35
C GLN A 616 -4.11 -1.62 2.95
N PRO A 617 -3.32 -1.45 1.88
CA PRO A 617 -3.69 -1.94 0.55
C PRO A 617 -4.15 -3.40 0.60
N PHE A 618 -5.22 -3.73 -0.14
CA PHE A 618 -5.79 -5.07 -0.12
C PHE A 618 -4.76 -6.13 -0.50
N GLY A 619 -4.66 -7.18 0.32
CA GLY A 619 -3.75 -8.30 0.10
C GLY A 619 -2.28 -8.00 0.42
N MET A 620 -1.95 -6.79 0.88
CA MET A 620 -0.56 -6.39 1.13
C MET A 620 0.13 -7.38 2.08
N PRO A 621 1.29 -7.96 1.71
CA PRO A 621 2.07 -8.78 2.62
C PRO A 621 2.66 -7.91 3.73
N VAL A 622 2.74 -8.44 4.96
CA VAL A 622 3.61 -7.86 5.98
C VAL A 622 5.01 -8.39 5.79
N ALA A 623 6.01 -7.57 6.08
CA ALA A 623 7.41 -7.94 5.94
C ALA A 623 7.86 -9.06 6.90
N TRP A 624 6.97 -9.66 7.71
CA TRP A 624 7.27 -10.63 8.76
C TRP A 624 7.20 -12.08 8.33
#